data_AF-A0A0D3GPJ9-F1
#
_entry.id   AF-A0A0D3GPJ9-F1
#
_cell.length_a   1.000
_cell.length_b   1.000
_cell.length_c   1.000
_cell.angle_alpha   90.00
_cell.angle_beta   90.00
_cell.angle_gamma   90.00
#
_symmetry.space_group_name_H-M   'P 1'
#
loop_
_entity.id
_entity.type
_entity.pdbx_description
1 polymer ?
#
loop_
_entity_poly.entity_id
_entity_poly.type
_entity_poly.pdbx_seq_one_letter_code
_entity_poly.pdbx_strand_id
1 'polypeptide(L)'
;MAEDTWTLILQLGGPTPEHESVQKEMDKDFICFFNIVGLVENYDYSAMDYMYYKRREGSGTATLVGIESDDDVRRMLIEHESENKVRLCVMKEKACTDNRVSITPVKSSGEITRSESTGPKEACPVIFRHETLKAYKNSQARAEILNSLRNRREQEMGNHLAELYTPYIHALLL
;
A
#
# COMPACT_ATOMS: atom_id res chain seq x y z
N MET A 1 -17.19 -22.61 12.54
CA MET A 1 -16.64 -21.26 12.82
C MET A 1 -17.05 -20.41 11.64
N ALA A 2 -17.62 -19.22 11.85
CA ALA A 2 -17.96 -18.36 10.72
C ALA A 2 -16.65 -17.90 10.08
N GLU A 3 -16.48 -18.12 8.78
CA GLU A 3 -15.37 -17.57 8.02
C GLU A 3 -15.52 -16.04 8.05
N ASP A 4 -14.57 -15.34 8.67
CA ASP A 4 -14.55 -13.87 8.75
C ASP A 4 -14.02 -13.35 7.40
N THR A 5 -14.86 -13.51 6.38
CA THR A 5 -14.52 -13.19 4.98
C THR A 5 -14.72 -11.70 4.71
N TRP A 6 -13.66 -11.07 4.22
CA TRP A 6 -13.59 -9.65 3.92
C TRP A 6 -13.51 -9.41 2.41
N THR A 7 -14.06 -8.27 2.00
CA THR A 7 -14.03 -7.81 0.61
C THR A 7 -13.04 -6.65 0.46
N LEU A 8 -11.98 -6.86 -0.32
CA LEU A 8 -11.04 -5.81 -0.74
C LEU A 8 -11.41 -5.32 -2.13
N ILE A 9 -11.67 -4.01 -2.27
CA ILE A 9 -11.91 -3.35 -3.55
C ILE A 9 -10.66 -2.54 -3.91
N LEU A 10 -9.89 -3.00 -4.88
CA LEU A 10 -8.66 -2.39 -5.35
C LEU A 10 -8.97 -1.45 -6.51
N GLN A 11 -8.66 -0.16 -6.35
CA GLN A 11 -8.76 0.84 -7.39
C GLN A 11 -7.35 1.24 -7.85
N LEU A 12 -7.05 0.99 -9.12
CA LEU A 12 -5.71 1.11 -9.69
C LEU A 12 -5.55 2.41 -10.48
N GLY A 13 -4.49 3.17 -10.25
CA GLY A 13 -4.13 4.32 -11.09
C GLY A 13 -4.72 5.65 -10.63
N GLY A 14 -5.60 5.65 -9.63
CA GLY A 14 -6.10 6.88 -9.02
C GLY A 14 -7.42 6.70 -8.25
N PRO A 15 -7.88 7.74 -7.54
CA PRO A 15 -9.09 7.69 -6.74
C PRO A 15 -10.39 7.91 -7.54
N THR A 16 -10.31 8.29 -8.81
CA THR A 16 -11.47 8.61 -9.66
C THR A 16 -12.20 7.35 -10.14
N PRO A 17 -13.55 7.36 -10.11
CA PRO A 17 -14.38 6.17 -10.40
C PRO A 17 -14.26 5.64 -11.84
N GLU A 18 -13.52 6.34 -12.70
CA GLU A 18 -13.21 5.95 -14.08
C GLU A 18 -12.12 4.87 -14.15
N HIS A 19 -11.36 4.70 -13.06
CA HIS A 19 -10.35 3.65 -12.96
C HIS A 19 -10.99 2.30 -12.67
N GLU A 20 -10.51 1.28 -13.37
CA GLU A 20 -10.91 -0.11 -13.17
C GLU A 20 -10.70 -0.52 -11.71
N SER A 21 -11.73 -1.16 -11.14
CA SER A 21 -11.69 -1.65 -9.77
C SER A 21 -11.83 -3.15 -9.74
N VAL A 22 -10.96 -3.82 -8.99
CA VAL A 22 -10.95 -5.26 -8.84
C VAL A 22 -11.38 -5.64 -7.43
N GLN A 23 -12.33 -6.55 -7.33
CA GLN A 23 -12.80 -7.08 -6.05
C GLN A 23 -12.11 -8.41 -5.73
N LYS A 24 -11.65 -8.56 -4.48
CA LYS A 24 -11.07 -9.80 -3.96
C LYS A 24 -11.68 -10.13 -2.60
N GLU A 25 -12.04 -11.40 -2.43
CA GLU A 25 -12.46 -11.95 -1.14
C GLU A 25 -11.24 -12.58 -0.45
N MET A 26 -11.09 -12.33 0.85
CA MET A 26 -9.98 -12.83 1.65
C MET A 26 -10.41 -13.02 3.10
N ASP A 27 -9.91 -14.05 3.76
CA ASP A 27 -10.09 -14.20 5.21
C ASP A 27 -9.39 -13.04 5.95
N LYS A 28 -10.03 -12.49 6.98
CA LYS A 28 -9.48 -11.40 7.80
C LYS A 28 -8.08 -11.71 8.32
N ASP A 29 -7.82 -12.94 8.73
CA ASP A 29 -6.52 -13.36 9.28
C ASP A 29 -5.40 -13.36 8.23
N PHE A 30 -5.76 -13.37 6.94
CA PHE A 30 -4.82 -13.20 5.82
C PHE A 30 -4.68 -11.74 5.36
N ILE A 31 -5.41 -10.78 5.94
CA ILE A 31 -5.25 -9.37 5.57
C ILE A 31 -4.10 -8.76 6.37
N CYS A 32 -2.92 -8.75 5.77
CA CYS A 32 -1.73 -8.04 6.25
C CYS A 32 -1.10 -7.21 5.13
N PHE A 33 -0.22 -6.27 5.47
CA PHE A 33 0.42 -5.36 4.53
C PHE A 33 1.10 -6.12 3.40
N PHE A 34 1.86 -7.17 3.73
CA PHE A 34 2.55 -8.01 2.76
C PHE A 34 1.57 -8.69 1.78
N ASN A 35 0.43 -9.17 2.27
CA ASN A 35 -0.55 -9.84 1.41
C ASN A 35 -1.25 -8.84 0.48
N ILE A 36 -1.50 -7.61 0.94
CA ILE A 36 -2.02 -6.54 0.07
C ILE A 36 -0.98 -6.15 -0.99
N VAL A 37 0.31 -6.05 -0.64
CA VAL A 37 1.40 -5.85 -1.61
C VAL A 37 1.39 -6.96 -2.66
N GLY A 38 1.36 -8.22 -2.24
CA GLY A 38 1.30 -9.37 -3.16
C GLY A 38 0.05 -9.38 -4.05
N LEU A 39 -1.07 -8.82 -3.60
CA LEU A 39 -2.25 -8.64 -4.44
C LEU A 39 -2.01 -7.61 -5.53
N VAL A 40 -1.43 -6.45 -5.21
CA VAL A 40 -1.24 -5.34 -6.15
C VAL A 40 -0.11 -5.58 -7.15
N GLU A 41 0.86 -6.43 -6.81
CA GLU A 41 1.93 -6.88 -7.72
C GLU A 41 1.41 -7.60 -8.97
N ASN A 42 0.23 -8.23 -8.89
CA ASN A 42 -0.42 -8.84 -10.05
C ASN A 42 -0.95 -7.81 -11.07
N TYR A 43 -0.87 -6.52 -10.75
CA TYR A 43 -1.41 -5.41 -11.53
C TYR A 43 -0.35 -4.36 -11.87
N ASP A 44 0.93 -4.75 -11.94
CA ASP A 44 2.07 -3.86 -12.26
C ASP A 44 2.31 -2.72 -11.26
N TYR A 45 1.95 -2.96 -10.00
CA TYR A 45 2.34 -2.15 -8.84
C TYR A 45 3.35 -2.91 -7.97
N SER A 46 3.94 -2.22 -7.02
CA SER A 46 5.00 -2.72 -6.16
C SER A 46 4.86 -2.17 -4.75
N ALA A 47 5.64 -2.72 -3.82
CA ALA A 47 5.76 -2.19 -2.46
C ALA A 47 6.25 -0.73 -2.39
N MET A 48 6.82 -0.19 -3.47
CA MET A 48 7.29 1.21 -3.52
C MET A 48 6.20 2.18 -3.96
N ASP A 49 5.09 1.68 -4.50
CA ASP A 49 3.96 2.51 -4.89
C ASP A 49 3.14 2.92 -3.67
N TYR A 50 2.39 4.02 -3.81
CA TYR A 50 1.63 4.57 -2.72
C TYR A 50 0.29 3.87 -2.58
N MET A 51 0.03 3.36 -1.38
CA MET A 51 -1.17 2.61 -1.06
C MET A 51 -2.00 3.35 -0.02
N TYR A 52 -3.30 3.44 -0.25
CA TYR A 52 -4.23 4.15 0.62
C TYR A 52 -5.50 3.34 0.82
N TYR A 53 -6.18 3.53 1.95
CA TYR A 53 -7.58 3.16 2.09
C TYR A 53 -8.47 4.40 2.15
N LYS A 54 -9.71 4.27 1.67
CA LYS A 54 -10.72 5.32 1.76
C LYS A 54 -11.41 5.25 3.12
N ARG A 55 -11.05 6.16 4.03
CA ARG A 55 -11.72 6.32 5.32
C ARG A 55 -12.93 7.22 5.16
N ARG A 56 -14.12 6.75 5.56
CA ARG A 56 -15.36 7.51 5.42
C ARG A 56 -15.45 8.65 6.44
N GLU A 57 -15.77 9.86 5.99
CA GLU A 57 -16.00 11.04 6.85
C GLU A 57 -17.47 11.52 6.85
N GLY A 58 -18.36 10.81 6.13
CA GLY A 58 -19.78 11.17 6.01
C GLY A 58 -20.50 10.34 4.95
N SER A 59 -21.70 10.76 4.53
CA SER A 59 -22.54 9.94 3.65
C SER A 59 -21.98 9.75 2.23
N GLY A 60 -21.12 10.65 1.74
CA GLY A 60 -20.57 10.61 0.38
C GLY A 60 -19.12 11.09 0.21
N THR A 61 -18.40 11.34 1.31
CA THR A 61 -16.99 11.78 1.29
C THR A 61 -16.10 10.83 2.07
N ALA A 62 -14.91 10.56 1.55
CA ALA A 62 -13.86 9.83 2.24
C ALA A 62 -12.54 10.61 2.20
N THR A 63 -11.68 10.36 3.18
CA THR A 63 -10.27 10.75 3.16
C THR A 63 -9.40 9.57 2.78
N LEU A 64 -8.36 9.83 1.98
CA LEU A 64 -7.31 8.86 1.72
C LEU A 64 -6.33 8.84 2.90
N VAL A 65 -6.16 7.65 3.46
CA VAL A 65 -5.23 7.37 4.56
C VAL A 65 -4.18 6.38 4.07
N GLY A 66 -2.91 6.73 4.21
CA GLY A 66 -1.78 5.93 3.72
C GLY A 66 -1.62 4.63 4.51
N ILE A 67 -1.19 3.58 3.80
CA ILE A 67 -0.85 2.27 4.37
C ILE A 67 0.63 2.03 4.10
N GLU A 68 1.43 2.02 5.14
CA GLU A 68 2.88 1.79 5.05
C GLU A 68 3.33 0.59 5.91
N SER A 69 2.45 0.06 6.75
CA SER A 69 2.75 -0.98 7.74
C SER A 69 1.54 -1.85 8.10
N ASP A 70 1.80 -2.99 8.76
CA ASP A 70 0.74 -3.81 9.36
C ASP A 70 -0.06 -3.06 10.44
N ASP A 71 0.54 -2.06 11.09
CA ASP A 71 -0.18 -1.21 12.05
C ASP A 71 -1.24 -0.35 11.39
N ASP A 72 -1.00 0.10 10.17
CA ASP A 72 -1.97 0.82 9.35
C ASP A 72 -3.08 -0.13 8.88
N VAL A 73 -2.72 -1.34 8.43
CA VAL A 73 -3.70 -2.36 8.02
C VAL A 73 -4.61 -2.76 9.17
N ARG A 74 -4.06 -2.95 10.38
CA ARG A 74 -4.87 -3.25 11.56
C ARG A 74 -5.86 -2.13 11.89
N ARG A 75 -5.41 -0.87 11.84
CA ARG A 75 -6.29 0.30 12.05
C ARG A 75 -7.38 0.38 11.00
N MET A 76 -7.02 0.19 9.73
CA MET A 76 -7.94 0.12 8.61
C MET A 76 -9.02 -0.95 8.82
N LEU A 77 -8.63 -2.17 9.25
CA LEU A 77 -9.58 -3.24 9.54
C LEU A 77 -10.52 -2.88 10.69
N ILE A 78 -10.02 -2.33 11.79
CA ILE A 78 -10.85 -1.88 12.92
C ILE A 78 -11.88 -0.84 12.47
N GLU A 79 -11.47 0.13 11.64
CA GLU A 79 -12.35 1.19 11.13
C GLU A 79 -13.48 0.68 10.20
N HIS A 80 -13.31 -0.50 9.59
CA HIS A 80 -14.23 -1.06 8.59
C HIS A 80 -14.90 -2.37 9.03
N GLU A 81 -14.79 -2.73 10.30
CA GLU A 81 -15.29 -3.99 10.85
C GLU A 81 -16.82 -4.14 10.73
N SER A 82 -17.57 -3.04 10.65
CA SER A 82 -19.02 -3.08 10.45
C SER A 82 -19.44 -3.49 9.03
N GLU A 83 -18.57 -3.28 8.03
CA GLU A 83 -18.87 -3.54 6.63
C GLU A 83 -18.14 -4.78 6.07
N ASN A 84 -17.13 -5.30 6.80
CA ASN A 84 -16.19 -6.32 6.33
C ASN A 84 -15.67 -6.04 4.92
N LYS A 85 -15.45 -4.74 4.64
CA LYS A 85 -15.19 -4.24 3.30
C LYS A 85 -14.30 -3.01 3.34
N VAL A 86 -13.25 -3.05 2.54
CA VAL A 86 -12.30 -1.95 2.43
C VAL A 86 -12.12 -1.57 0.98
N ARG A 87 -12.05 -0.25 0.73
CA ARG A 87 -11.71 0.31 -0.58
C ARG A 87 -10.28 0.82 -0.53
N LEU A 88 -9.42 0.18 -1.32
CA LEU A 88 -8.01 0.49 -1.45
C LEU A 88 -7.76 1.27 -2.74
N CYS A 89 -6.84 2.22 -2.69
CA CYS A 89 -6.33 2.96 -3.84
C CYS A 89 -4.83 2.77 -3.94
N VAL A 90 -4.34 2.42 -5.13
CA VAL A 90 -2.91 2.25 -5.40
C VAL A 90 -2.50 3.21 -6.50
N MET A 91 -1.43 3.97 -6.26
CA MET A 91 -0.98 5.06 -7.13
C MET A 91 0.55 5.06 -7.24
N LYS A 92 1.07 5.29 -8.45
CA LYS A 92 2.53 5.43 -8.67
C LYS A 92 3.06 6.76 -8.16
N GLU A 93 2.20 7.77 -8.09
CA GLU A 93 2.50 9.10 -7.58
C GLU A 93 1.77 9.35 -6.27
N LYS A 94 2.40 10.14 -5.39
CA LYS A 94 1.83 10.49 -4.09
C LYS A 94 0.57 11.32 -4.29
N ALA A 95 -0.48 11.05 -3.50
CA ALA A 95 -1.69 11.84 -3.53
C ALA A 95 -1.39 13.32 -3.16
N CYS A 96 -2.04 14.25 -3.88
CA CYS A 96 -1.98 15.67 -3.58
C CYS A 96 -2.64 15.97 -2.22
N THR A 97 -2.19 17.03 -1.54
CA THR A 97 -2.53 17.40 -0.14
C THR A 97 -4.03 17.52 0.16
N ASP A 98 -4.89 17.63 -0.86
CA ASP A 98 -6.35 17.55 -0.70
C ASP A 98 -6.80 16.08 -0.77
N ASN A 99 -6.71 15.37 0.37
CA ASN A 99 -6.95 13.94 0.49
C ASN A 99 -8.45 13.53 0.38
N ARG A 100 -9.37 14.45 0.04
CA ARG A 100 -10.81 14.18 0.00
C ARG A 100 -11.21 13.58 -1.34
N VAL A 101 -11.85 12.41 -1.29
CA VAL A 101 -12.33 11.68 -2.46
C VAL A 101 -13.82 11.38 -2.35
N SER A 102 -14.53 11.40 -3.48
CA SER A 102 -15.93 11.01 -3.54
C SER A 102 -16.07 9.49 -3.43
N ILE A 103 -17.09 9.05 -2.70
CA ILE A 103 -17.43 7.63 -2.58
C ILE A 103 -18.91 7.43 -2.90
N THR A 104 -19.25 6.29 -3.49
CA THR A 104 -20.65 5.87 -3.60
C THR A 104 -21.27 5.78 -2.20
N PRO A 105 -22.46 6.37 -1.98
CA PRO A 105 -23.20 6.23 -0.74
C PRO A 105 -23.49 4.76 -0.47
N VAL A 106 -23.31 4.33 0.78
CA VAL A 106 -23.78 3.00 1.22
C VAL A 106 -25.30 3.01 1.19
N LYS A 107 -25.91 2.20 0.32
CA LYS A 107 -27.34 1.89 0.38
C LYS A 107 -27.57 1.14 1.70
N SER A 108 -28.31 1.74 2.62
CA SER A 108 -28.94 1.01 3.73
C SER A 108 -29.89 -0.03 3.13
N SER A 109 -29.76 -1.27 3.57
CA SER A 109 -30.52 -2.46 3.15
C SER A 109 -31.94 -2.19 2.65
N GLY A 110 -32.26 -2.69 1.45
CA GLY A 110 -33.64 -2.75 0.96
C GLY A 110 -33.89 -2.96 -0.52
N GLU A 111 -33.01 -3.57 -1.33
CA GLU A 111 -33.45 -4.27 -2.56
C GLU A 111 -32.35 -5.14 -3.16
N ILE A 112 -32.66 -6.42 -3.31
CA ILE A 112 -31.87 -7.38 -4.08
C ILE A 112 -32.18 -7.10 -5.55
N THR A 113 -31.19 -6.64 -6.31
CA THR A 113 -31.20 -6.80 -7.77
C THR A 113 -29.94 -7.55 -8.14
N ARG A 114 -30.12 -8.85 -8.42
CA ARG A 114 -29.12 -9.70 -9.05
C ARG A 114 -28.72 -9.09 -10.39
N SER A 115 -27.44 -8.80 -10.54
CA SER A 115 -26.77 -8.92 -11.83
C SER A 115 -25.83 -10.11 -11.73
N GLU A 116 -26.28 -11.24 -12.25
CA GLU A 116 -25.44 -12.40 -12.51
C GLU A 116 -24.46 -12.07 -13.63
N SER A 117 -23.16 -12.12 -13.34
CA SER A 117 -22.14 -12.39 -14.36
C SER A 117 -21.49 -13.73 -14.03
N THR A 118 -21.95 -14.76 -14.72
CA THR A 118 -21.35 -16.10 -14.75
C THR A 118 -19.97 -16.05 -15.41
N GLY A 119 -18.93 -16.21 -14.60
CA GLY A 119 -17.59 -16.62 -15.01
C GLY A 119 -17.08 -17.65 -13.99
N PRO A 120 -16.26 -18.64 -14.40
CA PRO A 120 -15.86 -19.73 -13.53
C PRO A 120 -15.17 -19.18 -12.27
N LYS A 121 -15.68 -19.60 -11.11
CA LYS A 121 -15.08 -19.32 -9.80
C LYS A 121 -13.75 -20.06 -9.72
N GLU A 122 -12.68 -19.42 -10.18
CA GLU A 122 -11.36 -19.77 -9.70
C GLU A 122 -11.31 -19.42 -8.22
N ALA A 123 -11.49 -20.43 -7.37
CA ALA A 123 -11.10 -20.33 -5.98
C ALA A 123 -9.60 -20.04 -5.99
N CYS A 124 -9.21 -18.78 -5.76
CA CYS A 124 -7.80 -18.43 -5.63
C CYS A 124 -7.27 -19.14 -4.37
N PRO A 125 -6.46 -20.21 -4.49
CA PRO A 125 -5.76 -20.72 -3.34
C PRO A 125 -4.55 -19.80 -3.23
N VAL A 126 -4.65 -18.71 -2.46
CA VAL A 126 -3.46 -17.91 -2.13
C VAL A 126 -2.62 -18.72 -1.13
N ILE A 127 -1.99 -19.78 -1.64
CA ILE A 127 -0.95 -20.54 -0.94
C ILE A 127 0.37 -19.88 -1.34
N PHE A 128 0.89 -19.02 -0.46
CA PHE A 128 2.22 -18.45 -0.58
C PHE A 128 3.28 -19.56 -0.66
N ARG A 129 3.89 -19.75 -1.84
CA ARG A 129 5.02 -20.68 -2.01
C ARG A 129 6.27 -20.14 -1.30
N HIS A 130 7.01 -21.02 -0.63
CA HIS A 130 8.27 -20.76 0.10
C HIS A 130 9.37 -20.04 -0.72
N GLU A 131 9.22 -19.99 -2.06
CA GLU A 131 10.14 -19.31 -2.98
C GLU A 131 9.96 -17.78 -2.98
N THR A 132 8.75 -17.27 -2.76
CA THR A 132 8.50 -15.82 -2.73
C THR A 132 9.05 -15.18 -1.45
N LEU A 133 9.04 -15.91 -0.33
CA LEU A 133 9.66 -15.48 0.94
C LEU A 133 11.19 -15.36 0.81
N LYS A 134 11.82 -16.20 -0.02
CA LYS A 134 13.26 -16.11 -0.34
C LYS A 134 13.54 -14.92 -1.24
N ALA A 135 12.71 -14.69 -2.25
CA ALA A 135 12.82 -13.51 -3.12
C ALA A 135 12.68 -12.20 -2.30
N TYR A 136 11.78 -12.19 -1.32
CA TYR A 136 11.57 -11.06 -0.41
C TYR A 136 12.77 -10.78 0.49
N LYS A 137 13.31 -11.79 1.18
CA LYS A 137 14.54 -11.61 1.99
C LYS A 137 15.73 -11.14 1.14
N ASN A 138 15.79 -11.60 -0.11
CA ASN A 138 16.82 -11.18 -1.05
C ASN A 138 16.63 -9.72 -1.51
N SER A 139 15.37 -9.28 -1.73
CA SER A 139 15.05 -7.89 -2.06
C SER A 139 15.39 -6.94 -0.89
N GLN A 140 15.04 -7.33 0.34
CA GLN A 140 15.37 -6.56 1.54
C GLN A 140 16.89 -6.43 1.74
N ALA A 141 17.64 -7.53 1.59
CA ALA A 141 19.10 -7.49 1.66
C ALA A 141 19.73 -6.58 0.60
N ARG A 142 19.17 -6.56 -0.63
CA ARG A 142 19.65 -5.67 -1.70
C ARG A 142 19.37 -4.20 -1.40
N ALA A 143 18.22 -3.87 -0.83
CA ALA A 143 17.87 -2.50 -0.44
C ALA A 143 18.78 -1.98 0.69
N GLU A 144 19.08 -2.82 1.68
CA GLU A 144 20.01 -2.49 2.77
C GLU A 144 21.43 -2.24 2.24
N ILE A 145 21.92 -3.08 1.33
CA ILE A 145 23.22 -2.89 0.67
C ILE A 145 23.25 -1.57 -0.08
N LEU A 146 22.22 -1.24 -0.87
CA LEU A 146 22.17 0.01 -1.62
C LEU A 146 22.16 1.25 -0.72
N ASN A 147 21.40 1.21 0.39
CA ASN A 147 21.41 2.29 1.39
C ASN A 147 22.79 2.44 2.06
N SER A 148 23.46 1.33 2.37
CA SER A 148 24.81 1.37 2.96
C SER A 148 25.86 1.97 2.01
N LEU A 149 25.76 1.66 0.71
CA LEU A 149 26.65 2.21 -0.32
C LEU A 149 26.41 3.70 -0.55
N ARG A 150 25.14 4.14 -0.52
CA ARG A 150 24.78 5.56 -0.60
C ARG A 150 25.40 6.33 0.57
N ASN A 151 25.19 5.87 1.81
CA ASN A 151 25.71 6.53 3.00
C ASN A 151 27.25 6.59 3.00
N ARG A 152 27.92 5.52 2.53
CA ARG A 152 29.39 5.52 2.39
C ARG A 152 29.88 6.56 1.40
N ARG A 153 29.24 6.68 0.23
CA ARG A 153 29.59 7.69 -0.78
C ARG A 153 29.43 9.10 -0.23
N GLU A 154 28.35 9.36 0.52
CA GLU A 154 28.12 10.65 1.17
C GLU A 154 29.21 10.96 2.21
N GLN A 155 29.65 9.96 2.99
CA GLN A 155 30.71 10.11 3.97
C GLN A 155 32.09 10.34 3.32
N GLU A 156 32.39 9.64 2.22
CA GLU A 156 33.62 9.84 1.44
C GLU A 156 33.67 11.25 0.83
N MET A 157 32.55 11.74 0.28
CA MET A 157 32.48 13.13 -0.18
C MET A 157 32.64 14.13 0.96
N GLY A 158 32.02 13.88 2.12
CA GLY A 158 32.18 14.71 3.31
C GLY A 158 33.63 14.78 3.80
N ASN A 159 34.32 13.64 3.82
CA ASN A 159 35.73 13.56 4.20
C ASN A 159 36.63 14.27 3.18
N HIS A 160 36.37 14.11 1.88
CA HIS A 160 37.16 14.76 0.84
C HIS A 160 36.99 16.30 0.88
N LEU A 161 35.77 16.78 1.14
CA LEU A 161 35.51 18.21 1.38
C LEU A 161 36.22 18.68 2.65
N ALA A 162 36.20 17.91 3.74
CA ALA A 162 36.93 18.26 4.95
C ALA A 162 38.44 18.41 4.67
N GLU A 163 39.07 17.47 3.95
CA GLU A 163 40.49 17.56 3.59
C GLU A 163 40.83 18.80 2.73
N LEU A 164 39.95 19.16 1.80
CA LEU A 164 40.11 20.35 0.95
C LEU A 164 40.02 21.67 1.74
N TYR A 165 39.13 21.75 2.73
CA TYR A 165 38.88 22.98 3.49
C TYR A 165 39.67 23.10 4.80
N THR A 166 40.18 22.00 5.36
CA THR A 166 41.01 22.00 6.59
C THR A 166 42.21 22.96 6.53
N PRO A 167 43.02 23.02 5.44
CA PRO A 167 44.14 23.95 5.37
C PRO A 167 43.71 25.43 5.27
N TYR A 168 42.54 25.72 4.66
CA TYR A 168 41.99 27.07 4.57
C TYR A 168 41.45 27.57 5.92
N ILE A 169 40.81 26.69 6.70
CA ILE A 169 40.32 27.02 8.04
C ILE A 169 41.49 27.30 8.99
N HIS A 170 42.58 26.52 8.89
CA HIS A 170 43.79 26.77 9.69
C HIS A 170 44.51 28.07 9.33
N ALA A 171 44.45 28.52 8.06
CA ALA A 171 45.05 29.77 7.62
C ALA A 171 44.27 31.04 8.03
N LEU A 172 42.98 30.90 8.38
CA LEU A 172 42.11 32.01 8.83
C LEU A 172 42.15 32.25 10.36
N LEU A 173 42.78 31.35 11.11
CA LEU A 173 42.89 31.39 12.59
C LEU A 173 44.29 31.80 13.09
N LEU A 174 45.19 32.21 12.19
CA LEU A 174 46.51 32.80 12.47
C LEU A 174 46.54 34.26 12.00
#